data_AF-A0A7H0HR40-F1
#
_entry.id   AF-A0A7H0HR40-F1
#
_cell.length_a   1.000
_cell.length_b   1.000
_cell.length_c   1.000
_cell.angle_alpha   90.00
_cell.angle_beta   90.00
_cell.angle_gamma   90.00
#
_symmetry.space_group_name_H-M   'P 1'
#
loop_
_entity.id
_entity.type
_entity.pdbx_description
1 polymer ?
#
loop_
_entity_poly.entity_id
_entity_poly.type
_entity_poly.pdbx_seq_one_letter_code
_entity_poly.pdbx_strand_id
1 'polypeptide(L)' 'MTTAVRTKPCRWCKRRLEQRRWWRPKRYCGHWHAAKYWTANLLDMI' A
#
# COMPACT_ATOMS: atom_id res chain seq x y z
N MET A 1 -12.30 8.94 23.03
CA MET A 1 -11.90 7.78 22.20
C MET A 1 -11.17 8.31 20.97
N THR A 2 -9.85 8.51 21.05
CA THR A 2 -9.05 8.88 19.87
C THR A 2 -8.95 7.65 18.98
N THR A 3 -9.80 7.56 17.97
CA THR A 3 -9.67 6.58 16.89
C THR A 3 -8.35 6.87 16.18
N ALA A 4 -7.29 6.21 16.62
CA ALA A 4 -5.98 6.26 15.98
C ALA A 4 -6.18 5.86 14.52
N VAL A 5 -6.16 6.85 13.63
CA VAL A 5 -6.14 6.63 12.19
C VAL A 5 -4.92 5.76 11.94
N ARG A 6 -5.14 4.48 11.64
CA ARG A 6 -4.07 3.49 11.46
C ARG A 6 -3.34 3.82 10.17
N THR A 7 -2.36 4.71 10.26
CA THR A 7 -1.54 5.12 9.13
C THR A 7 -0.54 4.01 8.84
N LYS A 8 -0.84 3.15 7.86
CA LYS A 8 0.11 2.11 7.44
C LYS A 8 1.09 2.71 6.42
N PRO A 9 2.40 2.43 6.51
CA PRO A 9 3.33 2.83 5.46
C PRO A 9 3.04 2.03 4.18
N CYS A 10 3.22 2.69 3.03
CA CYS A 10 3.22 2.01 1.74
C CYS A 10 4.32 0.96 1.72
N ARG A 11 4.00 -0.26 1.28
CA ARG A 11 4.97 -1.38 1.23
C ARG A 11 6.19 -1.11 0.33
N TRP A 12 6.05 -0.18 -0.62
CA TRP A 12 7.07 0.12 -1.63
C TRP A 12 7.86 1.39 -1.29
N CYS A 13 7.21 2.55 -1.26
CA CYS A 13 7.87 3.84 -1.01
C CYS A 13 7.90 4.27 0.47
N LYS A 14 7.42 3.45 1.40
CA LYS A 14 7.26 3.77 2.84
C LYS A 14 6.46 5.04 3.16
N ARG A 15 5.82 5.67 2.16
CA ARG A 15 4.98 6.84 2.34
C ARG A 15 3.80 6.51 3.26
N ARG A 16 3.52 7.39 4.22
CA ARG A 16 2.40 7.24 5.15
C ARG A 16 1.07 7.21 4.37
N LEU A 17 0.27 6.17 4.59
CA LEU A 17 -1.06 6.05 3.99
C LEU A 17 -2.14 6.21 5.03
N GLU A 18 -2.97 7.22 4.81
CA GLU A 18 -4.18 7.43 5.57
C GLU A 18 -5.19 6.32 5.24
N GLN A 19 -5.46 5.48 6.23
CA GLN A 19 -6.37 4.36 6.07
C GLN A 19 -7.79 4.81 6.40
N ARG A 20 -8.49 5.36 5.40
CA ARG A 20 -9.89 5.83 5.55
C ARG A 20 -10.90 4.70 5.81
N ARG A 21 -10.60 3.47 5.36
CA ARG A 21 -11.49 2.30 5.44
C ARG A 21 -10.80 1.19 6.22
N TRP A 22 -11.35 0.82 7.38
CA TRP A 22 -10.78 -0.21 8.27
C TRP A 22 -10.73 -1.63 7.62
N TRP A 23 -11.76 -1.93 6.84
CA TRP A 23 -12.06 -3.18 6.15
C TRP A 23 -11.30 -3.37 4.83
N ARG A 24 -10.72 -2.30 4.27
CA ARG A 24 -9.93 -2.36 3.05
C ARG A 24 -8.58 -1.66 3.26
N PRO A 25 -7.60 -2.36 3.88
CA PRO A 25 -6.32 -1.76 4.16
C PRO A 25 -5.60 -1.41 2.85
N LYS A 26 -5.34 -0.11 2.67
CA LYS A 26 -4.57 0.40 1.52
C LYS A 26 -3.10 -0.02 1.70
N ARG A 27 -2.59 -0.91 0.84
CA ARG A 27 -1.21 -1.43 0.89
C ARG A 27 -0.21 -0.54 0.13
N TYR A 28 -0.70 0.17 -0.88
CA TYR A 28 0.10 0.97 -1.82
C TYR A 28 -0.44 2.40 -1.91
N CYS A 29 0.44 3.38 -2.13
CA CYS A 29 -0.01 4.78 -2.18
C CYS A 29 -0.84 5.13 -3.42
N GLY A 30 -0.64 4.39 -4.51
CA GLY A 30 -1.45 4.45 -5.72
C GLY A 30 -1.33 3.18 -6.55
N HIS A 31 -2.06 3.13 -7.67
CA HIS A 31 -1.99 2.01 -8.61
C HIS A 31 -0.59 1.80 -9.19
N TRP A 32 0.20 2.87 -9.37
CA TRP A 32 1.58 2.76 -9.86
C TRP A 32 2.44 1.80 -9.02
N HIS A 33 2.41 1.92 -7.69
CA HIS A 33 3.18 1.02 -6.82
C HIS A 33 2.60 -0.39 -6.75
N ALA A 34 1.28 -0.53 -6.94
CA ALA A 34 0.67 -1.85 -7.07
C ALA A 34 1.14 -2.52 -8.38
N ALA A 35 1.07 -1.81 -9.50
CA ALA A 35 1.55 -2.27 -10.80
C ALA A 35 3.03 -2.61 -10.76
N LYS A 36 3.86 -1.76 -10.15
CA LYS A 36 5.30 -2.03 -10.03
C LYS A 36 5.62 -3.30 -9.22
N TYR A 37 4.85 -3.57 -8.16
CA TYR A 37 4.97 -4.84 -7.43
C TYR A 37 4.59 -6.04 -8.30
N TRP A 38 3.48 -5.94 -9.04
CA TRP A 38 3.05 -6.99 -9.97
C TRP A 38 4.04 -7.21 -11.11
N THR A 39 4.52 -6.14 -11.73
CA THR A 39 5.52 -6.20 -12.81
C THR A 39 6.83 -6.76 -12.30
N ALA A 40 7.31 -6.37 -11.11
CA ALA A 40 8.52 -6.95 -10.53
C ALA A 40 8.34 -8.44 -10.21
N ASN A 41 7.16 -8.86 -9.77
CA ASN A 41 6.87 -10.26 -9.51
C ASN A 41 6.71 -11.08 -10.80
N LEU A 42 6.21 -10.48 -11.89
CA LEU A 42 6.15 -11.08 -13.22
C LEU A 42 7.54 -11.20 -13.87
N LEU A 43 8.41 -10.21 -13.69
CA LEU A 43 9.78 -10.20 -14.22
C LEU A 43 10.70 -11.20 -13.51
N ASP A 44 10.46 -11.49 -12.25
CA ASP A 44 11.18 -12.52 -11.48
C ASP A 44 10.82 -13.96 -11.94
N MET A 45 9.70 -14.12 -12.65
CA MET A 45 9.22 -15.40 -13.19
C MET A 45 9.65 -15.69 -14.64
N ILE A 46 10.40 -14.80 -15.29
CA ILE A 46 10.85 -14.92 -16.69
C ILE A 46 12.36 -15.13 -16.75
#